data_AF-A0A8C4HNA2-F1
#
_entry.id   AF-A0A8C4HNA2-F1
#
_cell.length_a   1.000
_cell.length_b   1.000
_cell.length_c   1.000
_cell.angle_alpha   90.00
_cell.angle_beta   90.00
_cell.angle_gamma   90.00
#
_symmetry.space_group_name_H-M   'P 1'
#
loop_
_entity.id
_entity.type
_entity.pdbx_description
1 polymer ?
#
loop_
_entity_poly.entity_id
_entity_poly.type
_entity_poly.pdbx_seq_one_letter_code
_entity_poly.pdbx_strand_id
1 'polypeptide(L)' 'MYPSVEMSEDCLYLNVYRPTGTASGDNLPVMVWIHGGGLASGGAFQYDGSPLAAYQNVVVVVVQYRLSILGFLRFEPD' A
#
# COMPACT_ATOMS: atom_id res chain seq x y z
N MET A 1 3.17 -18.49 -12.44
CA MET A 1 3.97 -17.33 -12.86
C MET A 1 3.40 -16.15 -12.12
N TYR A 2 4.14 -15.55 -11.17
CA TYR A 2 3.68 -14.31 -10.54
C TYR A 2 3.52 -13.26 -11.64
N PRO A 3 2.46 -12.44 -11.63
CA PRO A 3 2.33 -11.35 -12.59
C PRO A 3 3.63 -10.54 -12.54
N SER A 4 4.22 -10.28 -13.70
CA SER A 4 5.35 -9.37 -13.79
C SER A 4 4.88 -8.01 -13.30
N VAL A 5 5.30 -7.64 -12.09
CA VAL A 5 5.07 -6.29 -11.59
C VAL A 5 5.98 -5.38 -12.39
N GLU A 6 5.40 -4.52 -13.22
CA GLU A 6 6.16 -3.52 -13.94
C GLU A 6 6.70 -2.49 -12.96
N MET A 7 8.01 -2.26 -13.01
CA MET A 7 8.65 -1.20 -12.25
C MET A 7 8.49 0.11 -13.01
N SER A 8 7.97 1.13 -12.33
CA SER A 8 7.75 2.48 -12.88
C SER A 8 8.00 3.53 -11.79
N GLU A 9 8.47 4.71 -12.17
CA GLU A 9 8.50 5.87 -11.26
C GLU A 9 7.08 6.43 -11.01
N ASP A 10 6.19 6.24 -11.98
CA ASP A 10 4.75 6.38 -11.78
C ASP A 10 4.25 5.19 -10.95
N CYS A 11 4.45 5.29 -9.64
CA CYS A 11 4.20 4.22 -8.68
C CYS A 11 3.37 4.66 -7.47
N LEU A 12 2.96 5.93 -7.38
CA LEU A 12 2.24 6.49 -6.23
C LEU A 12 0.75 6.11 -6.25
N TYR A 13 0.50 4.81 -6.16
CA TYR A 13 -0.81 4.18 -6.13
C TYR A 13 -1.07 3.53 -4.76
N LEU A 14 -2.32 3.14 -4.53
CA LEU A 14 -2.73 2.39 -3.35
C LEU A 14 -3.82 1.39 -3.71
N ASN A 15 -3.86 0.28 -2.97
CA ASN A 15 -4.93 -0.71 -3.07
C ASN A 15 -5.90 -0.50 -1.90
N VAL A 16 -7.20 -0.47 -2.20
CA VAL A 16 -8.27 -0.36 -1.18
C VAL A 16 -9.06 -1.66 -1.14
N TYR A 17 -9.12 -2.27 0.04
CA TYR A 17 -9.91 -3.45 0.33
C TYR A 17 -11.00 -3.07 1.33
N ARG A 18 -12.24 -3.44 1.02
CA ARG A 18 -13.39 -3.20 1.88
C ARG A 18 -14.23 -4.48 1.99
N PRO A 19 -14.97 -4.68 3.08
CA PRO A 19 -15.95 -5.75 3.18
C PRO A 19 -16.98 -5.69 2.05
N THR A 20 -17.51 -6.84 1.65
CA THR A 20 -18.62 -6.90 0.71
C THR A 20 -19.84 -6.19 1.29
N GLY A 21 -20.50 -5.36 0.48
CA GLY A 21 -21.71 -4.65 0.90
C GLY A 21 -21.47 -3.32 1.61
N THR A 22 -20.22 -2.90 1.84
CA THR A 22 -19.94 -1.56 2.38
C THR A 22 -20.56 -0.47 1.50
N ALA A 23 -21.28 0.45 2.13
CA ALA A 23 -21.91 1.62 1.53
C ALA A 23 -21.30 2.92 2.08
N SER A 24 -21.59 4.02 1.40
CA SER A 24 -21.22 5.36 1.90
C SER A 24 -21.97 5.64 3.20
N GLY A 25 -21.25 6.03 4.25
CA GLY A 25 -21.82 6.34 5.56
C GLY A 25 -21.65 5.24 6.62
N ASP A 26 -21.17 4.05 6.26
CA ASP A 26 -20.94 2.95 7.21
C ASP A 26 -19.83 3.22 8.23
N ASN A 27 -19.00 4.26 8.01
CA ASN A 27 -17.97 4.77 8.94
C ASN A 27 -17.07 3.67 9.53
N LEU A 28 -16.64 2.72 8.71
CA LEU A 28 -15.75 1.64 9.13
C LEU A 28 -14.36 2.17 9.52
N PRO A 29 -13.69 1.57 10.52
CA PRO A 29 -12.30 1.87 10.82
C PRO A 29 -11.41 1.61 9.60
N VAL A 30 -10.40 2.46 9.41
CA VAL A 30 -9.44 2.36 8.31
C VAL A 30 -8.07 1.95 8.87
N MET A 31 -7.54 0.85 8.34
CA MET A 31 -6.19 0.37 8.63
C MET A 31 -5.29 0.66 7.42
N VAL A 32 -4.26 1.48 7.60
CA VAL A 32 -3.30 1.82 6.55
C VAL A 32 -2.02 0.99 6.73
N TRP A 33 -1.65 0.21 5.72
CA TRP A 33 -0.47 -0.64 5.73
C TRP A 33 0.65 -0.04 4.90
N ILE A 34 1.80 0.16 5.55
CA ILE A 34 3.04 0.63 4.94
C ILE A 34 3.98 -0.57 4.87
N HIS A 35 4.34 -0.97 3.65
CA HIS A 35 5.20 -2.14 3.48
C HIS A 35 6.63 -1.91 4.00
N GLY A 36 7.25 -2.98 4.48
CA GLY A 36 8.66 -3.00 4.86
C GLY A 36 9.61 -3.02 3.66
N GLY A 37 10.84 -3.48 3.87
CA GLY A 37 11.86 -3.55 2.82
C GLY A 37 12.96 -2.49 2.92
N GLY A 38 13.14 -1.91 4.11
CA GLY A 38 14.28 -1.05 4.44
C GLY A 38 14.36 0.23 3.63
N LEU A 39 13.20 0.75 3.19
CA LEU A 39 13.08 1.93 2.32
C LEU A 39 13.67 1.76 0.92
N ALA A 40 14.19 0.59 0.58
CA ALA A 40 14.89 0.33 -0.68
C ALA A 40 14.16 -0.68 -1.59
N SER A 41 13.25 -1.47 -1.05
CA SER A 41 12.55 -2.54 -1.75
C SER A 41 11.14 -2.76 -1.20
N GLY A 42 10.32 -3.52 -1.92
CA GLY A 42 8.96 -3.88 -1.52
C GLY A 42 7.87 -3.20 -2.37
N GLY A 43 6.62 -3.60 -2.15
CA GLY A 43 5.48 -2.96 -2.79
C GLY A 43 4.13 -3.47 -2.30
N ALA A 44 3.09 -2.67 -2.51
CA ALA A 44 1.71 -2.92 -2.14
C ALA A 44 1.16 -4.21 -2.78
N PHE A 45 1.66 -4.59 -3.96
CA PHE A 45 1.27 -5.83 -4.63
C PHE A 45 1.58 -7.10 -3.80
N GLN A 46 2.47 -7.01 -2.81
CA GLN A 46 2.84 -8.14 -1.96
C GLN A 46 1.78 -8.45 -0.89
N TYR A 47 0.81 -7.56 -0.69
CA TYR A 47 -0.15 -7.64 0.41
C TYR A 47 -1.58 -7.65 -0.11
N ASP A 48 -2.27 -8.79 0.06
CA ASP A 48 -3.71 -8.88 -0.13
C ASP A 48 -4.43 -8.52 1.18
N GLY A 49 -5.10 -7.37 1.20
CA GLY A 49 -5.90 -6.91 2.34
C GLY A 49 -7.29 -7.54 2.43
N SER A 50 -7.72 -8.33 1.45
CA SER A 50 -9.09 -8.85 1.37
C SER A 50 -9.50 -9.72 2.58
N PRO A 51 -8.66 -10.62 3.13
CA PRO A 51 -9.06 -11.42 4.29
C PRO A 51 -9.22 -10.57 5.54
N LEU A 52 -8.31 -9.62 5.77
CA LEU A 52 -8.35 -8.76 6.94
C LEU A 52 -9.56 -7.82 6.90
N ALA A 53 -9.85 -7.24 5.72
CA ALA A 53 -11.03 -6.42 5.53
C ALA A 53 -12.31 -7.21 5.86
N ALA A 54 -12.45 -8.42 5.31
CA ALA A 54 -13.63 -9.26 5.51
C ALA A 54 -13.80 -9.74 6.97
N TYR A 55 -12.73 -10.27 7.59
CA TYR A 55 -12.84 -10.90 8.91
C TYR A 55 -12.92 -9.89 10.06
N GLN A 56 -12.34 -8.70 9.90
CA GLN A 56 -12.30 -7.70 10.97
C GLN A 56 -13.28 -6.54 10.73
N ASN A 57 -14.03 -6.56 9.62
CA ASN A 57 -14.97 -5.52 9.24
C ASN A 57 -14.32 -4.11 9.22
N VAL A 58 -13.18 -4.00 8.55
CA VAL A 58 -12.38 -2.78 8.41
C VAL A 58 -12.09 -2.49 6.94
N VAL A 59 -11.81 -1.23 6.63
CA VAL A 59 -11.20 -0.87 5.34
C VAL A 59 -9.69 -1.00 5.48
N VAL A 60 -9.06 -1.78 4.60
CA VAL A 60 -7.60 -1.91 4.55
C VAL A 60 -7.08 -1.14 3.34
N VAL A 61 -6.13 -0.24 3.58
CA VAL A 61 -5.47 0.54 2.53
C VAL A 61 -4.00 0.16 2.51
N VAL A 62 -3.52 -0.40 1.41
CA VAL A 62 -2.12 -0.76 1.23
C VAL A 62 -1.48 0.28 0.31
N VAL A 63 -0.51 1.04 0.80
CA VAL A 63 0.04 2.20 0.07
C VAL A 63 1.40 1.91 -0.55
N GLN A 64 1.66 2.51 -1.72
CA GLN A 64 3.00 2.66 -2.27
C GLN A 64 3.65 3.96 -1.80
N TYR A 65 4.97 3.90 -1.63
CA TYR A 65 5.81 5.06 -1.44
C TYR A 65 7.08 4.93 -2.28
N ARG A 66 7.71 6.06 -2.63
CA ARG A 66 8.97 6.06 -3.39
C ARG A 66 10.08 5.41 -2.57
N LEU A 67 10.93 4.65 -3.24
CA LEU A 67 12.00 3.86 -2.62
C LEU A 67 13.38 4.36 -3.02
N SER A 68 14.38 3.98 -2.24
CA SER A 68 15.80 4.21 -2.51
C SER A 68 16.07 5.70 -2.82
N ILE A 69 16.91 5.97 -3.83
CA ILE A 69 17.30 7.32 -4.24
C ILE A 69 16.10 8.22 -4.60
N LEU A 70 15.03 7.65 -5.17
CA LEU A 70 13.85 8.43 -5.58
C LEU A 70 13.00 8.88 -4.38
N GLY A 71 13.09 8.18 -3.26
CA GLY A 71 12.35 8.49 -2.02
C GLY A 71 13.17 9.19 -0.95
N PHE A 72 14.49 8.92 -0.88
CA PHE A 72 15.28 9.19 0.31
C PHE A 72 16.67 9.79 0.03
N LEU A 73 16.96 10.22 -1.20
CA LEU A 73 18.17 10.99 -1.48
C LEU A 73 18.16 12.31 -0.70
N ARG A 74 19.20 12.55 0.08
CA ARG A 74 19.47 13.83 0.74
C ARG A 74 20.92 14.21 0.49
N PHE A 75 21.13 15.42 -0.02
CA PHE A 75 22.44 16.07 -0.01
C PHE A 75 22.58 16.89 1.27
N GLU A 76 23.78 16.90 1.82
CA GLU A 76 24.12 17.80 2.92
C GLU A 76 24.46 19.17 2.30
N PRO A 77 23.88 20.28 2.79
CA PRO A 77 24.34 21.59 2.40
C PRO A 77 25.72 21.85 3.05
N ASP A 78 26.65 22.40 2.27
CA ASP A 78 27.96 22.88 2.74
C ASP A 78 27.81 23.93 3.87
#